data_AF-A0AA37QLQ8-F1
#
_entry.id   AF-A0AA37QLQ8-F1
#
_cell.length_a   1.000
_cell.length_b   1.000
_cell.length_c   1.000
_cell.angle_alpha   90.00
_cell.angle_beta   90.00
_cell.angle_gamma   90.00
#
_symmetry.space_group_name_H-M   'P 1'
#
loop_
_entity.id
_entity.type
_entity.pdbx_description
1 polymer ?
#
loop_
_entity_poly.entity_id
_entity_poly.type
_entity_poly.pdbx_seq_one_letter_code
_entity_poly.pdbx_strand_id
1 'polypeptide(L)'
;MNDKKELTYYEKLFIFKFKLLRKWRYQLYLNHQSESPNPYERFSCCHTQDTFAEKINVERRTIGRWEKGKTFPSLDKIIAICQALDCDINFLLTYEITEKNSNAFDNYINFYDEDIDKIDIKKIDISDWKTGFDPSMLAYKYSGISPDIITYAINNDDYLKCLNFFMHPDNCSTLFNDIMLTSWKNFLSTNGHLDDLSETLKSIIINIFHRYQAVTPLGSFNKESYKAWIKEELPPNKLSFSSHMIADRICLAKCLSSERFTELGLSDENSKSYDIFLEYIATYSFNVLTDNLILNIQKDTLGKSFVQLFEKFLSE
;
A
#
# COMPACT_ATOMS: atom_id res chain seq x y z
N MET A 1 13.54 7.03 63.12
CA MET A 1 12.37 7.15 62.21
C MET A 1 12.92 7.22 60.81
N ASN A 2 12.75 6.17 60.01
CA ASN A 2 13.17 6.16 58.62
C ASN A 2 11.95 6.58 57.81
N ASP A 3 11.87 7.85 57.42
CA ASP A 3 10.84 8.34 56.50
C ASP A 3 10.98 7.57 55.19
N LYS A 4 10.13 6.57 54.96
CA LYS A 4 9.96 5.98 53.63
C LYS A 4 9.30 7.05 52.77
N LYS A 5 10.08 7.71 51.90
CA LYS A 5 9.55 8.55 50.83
C LYS A 5 8.47 7.75 50.09
N GLU A 6 7.27 8.29 50.02
CA GLU A 6 6.21 7.71 49.22
C GLU A 6 6.54 7.90 47.73
N LEU A 7 6.59 6.81 46.98
CA LEU A 7 6.87 6.84 45.55
C LEU A 7 5.65 7.31 44.77
N THR A 8 5.89 8.19 43.81
CA THR A 8 4.88 8.60 42.83
C THR A 8 4.45 7.44 41.94
N TYR A 9 3.30 7.55 41.28
CA TYR A 9 2.83 6.57 40.30
C TYR A 9 3.88 6.32 39.20
N TYR A 10 4.46 7.37 38.65
CA TYR A 10 5.48 7.27 37.59
C TYR A 10 6.77 6.63 38.07
N GLU A 11 7.20 6.90 39.31
CA GLU A 11 8.34 6.19 39.90
C GLU A 11 8.01 4.70 40.04
N LYS A 12 6.85 4.31 40.59
CA LYS A 12 6.45 2.90 40.69
C LYS A 12 6.37 2.23 39.31
N LEU A 13 5.77 2.93 38.32
CA LEU A 13 5.64 2.49 36.94
C LEU A 13 7.00 2.24 36.28
N PHE A 14 7.91 3.21 36.38
CA PHE A 14 9.27 3.12 35.84
C PHE A 14 9.96 1.88 36.41
N ILE A 15 9.96 1.75 37.74
CA ILE A 15 10.75 0.69 38.35
C ILE A 15 10.13 -0.69 38.06
N PHE A 16 8.80 -0.77 37.86
CA PHE A 16 8.12 -2.02 37.45
C PHE A 16 8.54 -2.41 36.04
N LYS A 17 8.38 -1.49 35.09
CA LYS A 17 8.75 -1.69 33.69
C LYS A 17 10.23 -2.00 33.52
N PHE A 18 11.09 -1.28 34.24
CA PHE A 18 12.54 -1.48 34.19
C PHE A 18 12.93 -2.91 34.59
N LYS A 19 12.46 -3.39 35.74
CA LYS A 19 12.80 -4.74 36.23
C LYS A 19 12.19 -5.84 35.37
N LEU A 20 10.93 -5.66 34.95
CA LEU A 20 10.23 -6.63 34.13
C LEU A 20 10.83 -6.75 32.73
N LEU A 21 11.15 -5.62 32.09
CA LEU A 21 11.79 -5.60 30.78
C LEU A 21 13.17 -6.24 30.86
N ARG A 22 13.98 -5.95 31.89
CA ARG A 22 15.27 -6.63 32.08
C ARG A 22 15.11 -8.14 32.19
N LYS A 23 14.17 -8.63 33.02
CA LYS A 23 13.90 -10.07 33.18
C LYS A 23 13.47 -10.71 31.86
N TRP A 24 12.59 -10.04 31.11
CA TRP A 24 12.12 -10.52 29.81
C TRP A 24 13.20 -10.55 28.73
N ARG A 25 14.02 -9.50 28.62
CA ARG A 25 15.14 -9.44 27.67
C ARG A 25 16.14 -10.58 27.92
N TYR A 26 16.42 -10.89 29.19
CA TYR A 26 17.27 -12.03 29.53
C TYR A 26 16.62 -13.38 29.15
N GLN A 27 15.31 -13.53 29.29
CA GLN A 27 14.61 -14.74 28.85
C GLN A 27 14.67 -14.93 27.32
N LEU A 28 14.56 -13.86 26.53
CA LEU A 28 14.74 -13.94 25.08
C LEU A 28 16.13 -14.47 24.71
N TYR A 29 17.16 -13.95 25.38
CA TYR A 29 18.53 -14.43 25.22
C TYR A 29 18.65 -15.93 25.52
N LEU A 30 18.11 -16.40 26.65
CA LEU A 30 18.13 -17.81 27.03
C LEU A 30 17.40 -18.70 26.03
N ASN A 31 16.24 -18.27 25.53
CA ASN A 31 15.41 -19.08 24.63
C ASN A 31 16.05 -19.30 23.25
N HIS A 32 16.97 -18.42 22.82
CA HIS A 32 17.63 -18.49 21.51
C HIS A 32 19.12 -18.86 21.63
N GLN A 33 19.55 -19.44 22.76
CA GLN A 33 20.95 -19.86 22.96
C GLN A 33 21.42 -20.93 21.97
N SER A 34 20.51 -21.70 21.39
CA SER A 34 20.81 -22.71 20.37
C SER A 34 21.00 -22.12 18.96
N GLU A 35 20.64 -20.85 18.74
CA GLU A 35 20.77 -20.19 17.44
C GLU A 35 22.17 -19.59 17.26
N SER A 36 22.71 -19.66 16.05
CA SER A 36 24.04 -19.11 15.73
C SER A 36 23.96 -18.21 14.48
N PRO A 37 24.13 -16.88 14.63
CA PRO A 37 24.32 -16.14 15.89
C PRO A 37 23.01 -16.02 16.70
N ASN A 38 23.12 -15.91 18.03
CA ASN A 38 21.95 -15.61 18.88
C ASN A 38 21.50 -14.16 18.60
N PRO A 39 20.29 -13.93 18.06
CA PRO A 39 19.81 -12.58 17.72
C PRO A 39 19.66 -11.65 18.94
N TYR A 40 19.65 -12.23 20.14
CA TYR A 40 19.44 -11.53 21.42
C TYR A 40 20.69 -11.49 22.31
N GLU A 41 21.88 -11.79 21.76
CA GLU A 41 23.16 -11.81 22.51
C GLU A 41 23.40 -10.55 23.35
N ARG A 42 23.01 -9.38 22.83
CA ARG A 42 23.13 -8.08 23.52
C ARG A 42 22.42 -8.02 24.88
N PHE A 43 21.41 -8.87 25.10
CA PHE A 43 20.63 -8.94 26.32
C PHE A 43 21.21 -9.88 27.38
N SER A 44 22.34 -10.54 27.13
CA SER A 44 23.08 -11.31 28.15
C SER A 44 23.40 -10.49 29.40
N CYS A 45 23.63 -9.18 29.23
CA CYS A 45 23.88 -8.23 30.33
C CYS A 45 22.70 -8.08 31.31
N CYS A 46 21.48 -8.50 30.93
CA CYS A 46 20.28 -8.38 31.74
C CYS A 46 20.18 -9.41 32.87
N HIS A 47 21.13 -10.34 32.99
CA HIS A 47 21.10 -11.43 33.98
C HIS A 47 21.13 -10.91 35.43
N THR A 48 22.04 -9.98 35.75
CA THR A 48 22.26 -9.50 37.12
C THR A 48 22.31 -7.97 37.19
N GLN A 49 22.18 -7.44 38.41
CA GLN A 49 22.41 -6.01 38.65
C GLN A 49 23.85 -5.60 38.31
N ASP A 50 24.82 -6.49 38.51
CA ASP A 50 26.25 -6.22 38.25
C ASP A 50 26.50 -6.07 36.74
N THR A 51 26.15 -7.09 35.96
CA THR A 51 26.33 -7.11 34.50
C THR A 51 25.59 -5.96 33.80
N PHE A 52 24.40 -5.60 34.31
CA PHE A 52 23.64 -4.50 33.75
C PHE A 52 24.23 -3.13 34.14
N ALA A 53 24.76 -2.98 35.36
CA ALA A 53 25.41 -1.76 35.81
C ALA A 53 26.68 -1.46 35.00
N GLU A 54 27.48 -2.49 34.72
CA GLU A 54 28.64 -2.41 33.83
C GLU A 54 28.22 -1.94 32.43
N LYS A 55 27.14 -2.51 31.87
CA LYS A 55 26.64 -2.16 30.53
C LYS A 55 26.28 -0.68 30.38
N ILE A 56 25.72 -0.05 31.41
CA ILE A 56 25.31 1.37 31.38
C ILE A 56 26.26 2.31 32.14
N ASN A 57 27.45 1.81 32.50
CA ASN A 57 28.50 2.54 33.20
C ASN A 57 28.00 3.23 34.48
N VAL A 58 27.51 2.43 35.43
CA VAL A 58 27.16 2.85 36.80
C VAL A 58 27.61 1.80 37.81
N GLU A 59 27.63 2.14 39.10
CA GLU A 59 27.85 1.16 40.15
C GLU A 59 26.64 0.22 40.30
N ARG A 60 26.88 -1.07 40.58
CA ARG A 60 25.83 -2.04 40.92
C ARG A 60 24.86 -1.52 41.99
N ARG A 61 25.38 -0.83 43.02
CA ARG A 61 24.56 -0.26 44.10
C ARG A 61 23.55 0.76 43.57
N THR A 62 23.85 1.46 42.48
CA THR A 62 22.95 2.42 41.82
C THR A 62 21.74 1.72 41.21
N ILE A 63 21.94 0.62 40.48
CA ILE A 63 20.84 -0.22 39.97
C ILE A 63 19.96 -0.70 41.12
N GLY A 64 20.56 -1.22 42.18
CA GLY A 64 19.83 -1.70 43.35
C GLY A 64 19.08 -0.60 44.12
N ARG A 65 19.51 0.67 44.02
CA ARG A 65 18.78 1.82 44.58
C ARG A 65 17.60 2.22 43.70
N TRP A 66 17.77 2.23 42.38
CA TRP A 66 16.68 2.49 41.42
C TRP A 66 15.60 1.42 41.54
N GLU A 67 15.97 0.14 41.55
CA GLU A 67 15.04 -1.01 41.68
C GLU A 67 14.27 -1.08 43.00
N LYS A 68 14.67 -0.29 44.00
CA LYS A 68 14.04 -0.17 45.32
C LYS A 68 13.37 1.19 45.52
N GLY A 69 13.33 2.03 44.50
CA GLY A 69 12.80 3.39 44.57
C GLY A 69 13.56 4.33 45.51
N LYS A 70 14.78 4.00 45.92
CA LYS A 70 15.57 4.87 46.82
C LYS A 70 16.07 6.13 46.13
N THR A 71 16.34 6.03 44.83
CA THR A 71 16.75 7.12 43.96
C THR A 71 16.08 6.93 42.60
N PHE A 72 15.96 8.00 41.82
CA PHE A 72 15.49 7.94 40.44
C PHE A 72 16.66 8.22 39.48
N PRO A 73 16.76 7.57 38.30
CA PRO A 73 17.84 7.85 37.36
C PRO A 73 17.72 9.26 36.76
N SER A 74 18.86 9.87 36.40
CA SER A 74 18.87 11.08 35.58
C SER A 74 18.47 10.76 34.13
N LEU A 75 18.09 11.78 33.35
CA LEU A 75 17.69 11.60 31.94
C LEU A 75 18.73 10.85 31.11
N ASP A 76 20.02 11.19 31.24
CA ASP A 76 21.10 10.49 30.52
C ASP A 76 21.17 9.01 30.87
N LYS A 77 20.88 8.66 32.14
CA LYS A 77 20.82 7.26 32.58
C LYS A 77 19.55 6.55 32.12
N ILE A 78 18.42 7.26 32.02
CA ILE A 78 17.21 6.72 31.40
C ILE A 78 17.47 6.38 29.94
N ILE A 79 18.14 7.26 29.19
CA ILE A 79 18.53 7.03 27.79
C ILE A 79 19.45 5.80 27.70
N ALA A 80 20.46 5.70 28.58
CA ALA A 80 21.36 4.55 28.61
C ALA A 80 20.61 3.23 28.93
N ILE A 81 19.61 3.26 29.82
CA ILE A 81 18.74 2.12 30.10
C ILE A 81 17.92 1.76 28.86
N CYS A 82 17.33 2.75 28.18
CA CYS A 82 16.55 2.54 26.97
C CYS A 82 17.39 1.91 25.85
N GLN A 83 18.65 2.33 25.70
CA GLN A 83 19.58 1.72 24.74
C GLN A 83 19.98 0.29 25.13
N ALA A 84 20.22 0.03 26.42
CA ALA A 84 20.60 -1.30 26.90
C ALA A 84 19.45 -2.32 26.85
N LEU A 85 18.22 -1.87 27.10
CA LEU A 85 17.01 -2.69 27.08
C LEU A 85 16.25 -2.64 25.76
N ASP A 86 16.71 -1.82 24.83
CA ASP A 86 16.16 -1.68 23.49
C ASP A 86 14.66 -1.30 23.54
N CYS A 87 14.34 -0.19 24.22
CA CYS A 87 12.98 0.30 24.39
C CYS A 87 12.87 1.82 24.20
N ASP A 88 11.66 2.30 23.92
CA ASP A 88 11.36 3.72 23.83
C ASP A 88 11.29 4.38 25.23
N ILE A 89 11.69 5.64 25.33
CA ILE A 89 11.65 6.39 26.59
C ILE A 89 10.22 6.62 27.08
N ASN A 90 9.26 6.85 26.18
CA ASN A 90 7.85 6.97 26.54
C ASN A 90 7.36 5.63 27.05
N PHE A 91 7.72 4.52 26.42
CA PHE A 91 7.39 3.21 26.96
C PHE A 91 7.86 3.05 28.42
N LEU A 92 9.08 3.48 28.74
CA LEU A 92 9.66 3.30 30.07
C LEU A 92 9.08 4.25 31.13
N LEU A 93 8.65 5.46 30.73
CA LEU A 93 8.22 6.52 31.66
C LEU A 93 6.71 6.79 31.67
N THR A 94 5.99 6.48 30.61
CA THR A 94 4.57 6.78 30.45
C THR A 94 3.76 5.50 30.31
N TYR A 95 2.44 5.61 30.46
CA TYR A 95 1.50 4.53 30.18
C TYR A 95 0.31 5.15 29.45
N GLU A 96 0.06 4.72 28.21
CA GLU A 96 -1.19 5.06 27.54
C GLU A 96 -2.29 4.21 28.16
N ILE A 97 -3.13 4.84 28.97
CA ILE A 97 -4.29 4.18 29.58
C ILE A 97 -5.29 3.87 28.47
N THR A 98 -5.40 2.61 28.08
CA THR A 98 -6.52 2.12 27.28
C THR A 98 -7.53 1.43 28.20
N GLU A 99 -8.83 1.51 27.88
CA GLU A 99 -9.91 0.94 28.70
C GLU A 99 -9.76 -0.58 28.93
N LYS A 100 -9.00 -1.29 28.09
CA LYS A 100 -8.75 -2.73 28.20
C LYS A 100 -7.63 -3.11 29.18
N ASN A 101 -6.68 -2.22 29.47
CA ASN A 101 -5.46 -2.57 30.22
C ASN A 101 -5.34 -1.91 31.62
N SER A 102 -6.33 -1.15 32.08
CA SER A 102 -6.30 -0.49 33.40
C SER A 102 -6.21 -1.49 34.55
N ASN A 103 -7.09 -2.49 34.60
CA ASN A 103 -7.22 -3.35 35.80
C ASN A 103 -5.99 -4.24 36.08
N ALA A 104 -5.32 -4.77 35.06
CA ALA A 104 -4.16 -5.63 35.28
C ALA A 104 -2.94 -4.83 35.73
N PHE A 105 -2.66 -3.71 35.07
CA PHE A 105 -1.47 -2.90 35.33
C PHE A 105 -1.58 -2.12 36.65
N ASP A 106 -2.76 -1.59 36.97
CA ASP A 106 -3.00 -0.90 38.24
C ASP A 106 -2.87 -1.88 39.42
N ASN A 107 -3.27 -3.15 39.27
CA ASN A 107 -3.02 -4.20 40.25
C ASN A 107 -1.52 -4.48 40.48
N TYR A 108 -0.69 -4.45 39.42
CA TYR A 108 0.76 -4.67 39.54
C TYR A 108 1.54 -3.45 40.07
N ILE A 109 1.16 -2.23 39.69
CA ILE A 109 1.78 -0.99 40.19
C ILE A 109 1.54 -0.82 41.69
N ASN A 110 0.37 -1.24 42.18
CA ASN A 110 0.04 -1.25 43.60
C ASN A 110 0.85 -2.29 44.39
N PHE A 111 1.47 -3.25 43.70
CA PHE A 111 2.26 -4.35 44.27
C PHE A 111 3.77 -4.22 44.03
N TYR A 112 4.28 -3.00 43.83
CA TYR A 112 5.69 -2.71 43.53
C TYR A 112 6.73 -3.36 44.50
N ASP A 113 6.28 -3.77 45.70
CA ASP A 113 7.09 -4.43 46.73
C ASP A 113 7.16 -5.97 46.60
N GLU A 114 6.38 -6.61 45.72
CA GLU A 114 6.48 -8.07 45.51
C GLU A 114 7.65 -8.45 44.60
N ASP A 115 8.27 -9.59 44.93
CA ASP A 115 9.34 -10.20 44.14
C ASP A 115 8.89 -10.36 42.69
N ILE A 116 9.38 -9.52 41.78
CA ILE A 116 9.20 -9.66 40.33
C ILE A 116 9.61 -11.06 39.84
N ASP A 117 10.41 -11.78 40.62
CA ASP A 117 10.76 -13.18 40.40
C ASP A 117 9.55 -14.12 40.46
N LYS A 118 8.53 -13.83 41.28
CA LYS A 118 7.26 -14.58 41.40
C LYS A 118 6.26 -14.26 40.29
N ILE A 119 6.45 -13.16 39.57
CA ILE A 119 5.61 -12.80 38.43
C ILE A 119 5.89 -13.76 37.28
N ASP A 120 4.86 -14.52 36.89
CA ASP A 120 4.86 -15.33 35.69
C ASP A 120 4.71 -14.43 34.47
N ILE A 121 5.83 -14.10 33.84
CA ILE A 121 5.90 -13.22 32.66
C ILE A 121 5.01 -13.74 31.53
N LYS A 122 4.77 -15.05 31.43
CA LYS A 122 3.90 -15.64 30.40
C LYS A 122 2.43 -15.25 30.57
N LYS A 123 2.02 -14.81 31.76
CA LYS A 123 0.65 -14.35 32.06
C LYS A 123 0.46 -12.85 31.84
N ILE A 124 1.53 -12.11 31.59
CA ILE A 124 1.46 -10.69 31.25
C ILE A 124 1.45 -10.58 29.74
N ASP A 125 0.40 -9.97 29.18
CA ASP A 125 0.39 -9.61 27.77
C ASP A 125 1.36 -8.44 27.55
N ILE A 126 2.58 -8.80 27.14
CA ILE A 126 3.66 -7.87 26.79
C ILE A 126 3.74 -7.65 25.27
N SER A 127 2.74 -8.09 24.50
CA SER A 127 2.71 -7.89 23.04
C SER A 127 2.76 -6.40 22.68
N ASP A 128 2.06 -5.56 23.45
CA ASP A 128 2.08 -4.10 23.36
C ASP A 128 3.47 -3.49 23.67
N TRP A 129 4.34 -4.24 24.37
CA TRP A 129 5.65 -3.75 24.81
C TRP A 129 6.78 -4.08 23.82
N LYS A 130 6.46 -4.79 22.73
CA LYS A 130 7.37 -5.14 21.63
C LYS A 130 7.76 -3.93 20.76
N THR A 131 7.19 -2.76 21.02
CA THR A 131 7.22 -1.56 20.16
C THR A 131 8.55 -0.82 20.10
N GLY A 132 9.61 -1.31 20.75
CA GLY A 132 10.92 -0.66 20.74
C GLY A 132 11.68 -0.75 19.42
N PHE A 133 11.93 -1.96 18.91
CA PHE A 133 12.89 -2.18 17.80
C PHE A 133 12.64 -3.50 17.05
N ASP A 134 11.38 -3.86 16.77
CA ASP A 134 11.12 -4.92 15.80
C ASP A 134 11.70 -4.50 14.44
N PRO A 135 12.62 -5.28 13.82
CA PRO A 135 13.27 -4.88 12.56
C PRO A 135 12.26 -4.58 11.45
N SER A 136 11.14 -5.29 11.40
CA SER A 136 10.05 -5.05 10.43
C SER A 136 9.35 -3.72 10.73
N MET A 137 9.10 -3.40 12.00
CA MET A 137 8.49 -2.13 12.39
C MET A 137 9.41 -0.92 12.16
N LEU A 138 10.73 -1.10 12.36
CA LEU A 138 11.72 -0.08 12.01
C LEU A 138 11.80 0.14 10.50
N ALA A 139 11.88 -0.95 9.73
CA ALA A 139 11.88 -0.87 8.27
C ALA A 139 10.60 -0.19 7.76
N TYR A 140 9.43 -0.51 8.30
CA TYR A 140 8.19 0.22 8.00
C TYR A 140 8.28 1.70 8.33
N LYS A 141 8.77 2.08 9.52
CA LYS A 141 8.88 3.49 9.93
C LYS A 141 9.73 4.33 8.98
N TYR A 142 10.83 3.76 8.46
CA TYR A 142 11.76 4.50 7.60
C TYR A 142 11.45 4.38 6.10
N SER A 143 10.90 3.25 5.64
CA SER A 143 10.65 2.99 4.22
C SER A 143 9.19 3.15 3.80
N GLY A 144 8.24 3.06 4.75
CA GLY A 144 6.81 2.96 4.47
C GLY A 144 6.35 1.57 3.98
N ILE A 145 7.25 0.58 3.86
CA ILE A 145 6.90 -0.79 3.43
C ILE A 145 6.13 -1.51 4.54
N SER A 146 4.98 -2.11 4.22
CA SER A 146 4.13 -2.80 5.19
C SER A 146 4.90 -3.84 6.02
N PRO A 147 4.70 -3.88 7.36
CA PRO A 147 5.31 -4.88 8.23
C PRO A 147 5.01 -6.33 7.83
N ASP A 148 3.83 -6.59 7.25
CA ASP A 148 3.44 -7.93 6.80
C ASP A 148 4.31 -8.41 5.63
N ILE A 149 4.66 -7.50 4.71
CA ILE A 149 5.55 -7.79 3.56
C ILE A 149 6.94 -8.13 4.07
N ILE A 150 7.46 -7.32 5.00
CA ILE A 150 8.81 -7.49 5.55
C ILE A 150 8.89 -8.81 6.32
N THR A 151 7.89 -9.08 7.16
CA THR A 151 7.82 -10.32 7.95
C THR A 151 7.69 -11.55 7.05
N TYR A 152 6.89 -11.49 6.00
CA TYR A 152 6.77 -12.60 5.05
C TYR A 152 8.09 -12.84 4.30
N ALA A 153 8.77 -11.77 3.87
CA ALA A 153 10.05 -11.88 3.18
C ALA A 153 11.15 -12.48 4.06
N ILE A 154 11.24 -12.07 5.33
CA ILE A 154 12.20 -12.65 6.28
C ILE A 154 12.01 -14.16 6.43
N ASN A 155 10.77 -14.64 6.39
CA ASN A 155 10.45 -16.06 6.56
C ASN A 155 10.49 -16.88 5.26
N ASN A 156 10.64 -16.25 4.09
CA ASN A 156 10.59 -16.92 2.79
C ASN A 156 11.72 -16.42 1.87
N ASP A 157 12.79 -17.21 1.76
CA ASP A 157 14.02 -16.83 1.03
C ASP A 157 13.77 -16.50 -0.46
N ASP A 158 12.99 -17.33 -1.15
CA ASP A 158 12.66 -17.09 -2.57
C ASP A 158 11.84 -15.81 -2.77
N TYR A 159 10.92 -15.51 -1.86
CA TYR A 159 10.15 -14.28 -1.88
C TYR A 159 11.05 -13.08 -1.61
N LEU A 160 12.00 -13.18 -0.67
CA LEU A 160 12.95 -12.11 -0.37
C LEU A 160 13.86 -11.80 -1.57
N LYS A 161 14.36 -12.83 -2.25
CA LYS A 161 15.16 -12.66 -3.49
C LYS A 161 14.35 -11.98 -4.58
N CYS A 162 13.12 -12.45 -4.80
CA CYS A 162 12.20 -11.84 -5.76
C CYS A 162 11.94 -10.37 -5.40
N LEU A 163 11.62 -10.08 -4.14
CA LEU A 163 11.36 -8.72 -3.67
C LEU A 163 12.58 -7.81 -3.88
N ASN A 164 13.78 -8.26 -3.52
CA ASN A 164 15.01 -7.48 -3.68
C ASN A 164 15.31 -7.18 -5.16
N PHE A 165 15.12 -8.17 -6.04
CA PHE A 165 15.31 -7.99 -7.48
C PHE A 165 14.27 -7.03 -8.06
N PHE A 166 12.99 -7.25 -7.80
CA PHE A 166 11.90 -6.45 -8.35
C PHE A 166 11.89 -5.02 -7.82
N MET A 167 12.22 -4.81 -6.54
CA MET A 167 12.23 -3.47 -5.93
C MET A 167 13.50 -2.67 -6.25
N HIS A 168 14.46 -3.25 -6.97
CA HIS A 168 15.63 -2.51 -7.44
C HIS A 168 15.21 -1.46 -8.49
N PRO A 169 15.58 -0.17 -8.34
CA PRO A 169 15.17 0.88 -9.26
C PRO A 169 15.52 0.58 -10.72
N ASP A 170 16.68 0.01 -10.99
CA ASP A 170 17.12 -0.34 -12.36
C ASP A 170 16.25 -1.40 -13.04
N ASN A 171 15.49 -2.17 -12.25
CA ASN A 171 14.66 -3.27 -12.74
C ASN A 171 13.21 -2.84 -12.96
N CYS A 172 12.63 -1.99 -12.09
CA CYS A 172 11.20 -1.68 -12.14
C CYS A 172 10.83 -0.20 -12.31
N SER A 173 11.77 0.75 -12.17
CA SER A 173 11.42 2.19 -12.21
C SER A 173 10.75 2.62 -13.51
N THR A 174 11.13 1.99 -14.63
CA THR A 174 10.55 2.24 -15.96
C THR A 174 9.07 1.85 -16.04
N LEU A 175 8.60 0.91 -15.22
CA LEU A 175 7.19 0.49 -15.15
C LEU A 175 6.29 1.55 -14.49
N PHE A 176 6.86 2.37 -13.61
CA PHE A 176 6.10 3.27 -12.73
C PHE A 176 6.24 4.76 -13.09
N ASN A 177 6.62 5.09 -14.33
CA ASN A 177 6.70 6.49 -14.77
C ASN A 177 5.34 7.22 -14.58
N ASP A 178 5.37 8.43 -14.00
CA ASP A 178 4.20 9.28 -13.72
C ASP A 178 3.27 9.49 -14.92
N ILE A 179 3.84 9.56 -16.13
CA ILE A 179 3.08 9.69 -17.37
C ILE A 179 2.20 8.44 -17.58
N MET A 180 2.75 7.25 -17.35
CA MET A 180 2.00 5.99 -17.46
C MET A 180 0.94 5.89 -16.36
N LEU A 181 1.25 6.24 -15.12
CA LEU A 181 0.29 6.16 -14.01
C LEU A 181 -0.89 7.12 -14.19
N THR A 182 -0.64 8.34 -14.66
CA THR A 182 -1.70 9.32 -14.90
C THR A 182 -2.58 8.91 -16.08
N SER A 183 -1.98 8.48 -17.19
CA SER A 183 -2.72 7.96 -18.34
C SER A 183 -3.55 6.72 -17.99
N TRP A 184 -3.03 5.82 -17.16
CA TRP A 184 -3.74 4.62 -16.71
C TRP A 184 -4.86 4.92 -15.72
N LYS A 185 -4.67 5.87 -14.78
CA LYS A 185 -5.73 6.29 -13.86
C LYS A 185 -6.88 6.96 -14.62
N ASN A 186 -6.55 7.87 -15.55
CA ASN A 186 -7.53 8.49 -16.42
C ASN A 186 -8.27 7.41 -17.25
N PHE A 187 -7.57 6.40 -17.75
CA PHE A 187 -8.18 5.27 -18.44
C PHE A 187 -9.18 4.50 -17.56
N LEU A 188 -8.80 4.09 -16.34
CA LEU A 188 -9.70 3.34 -15.46
C LEU A 188 -10.96 4.12 -15.07
N SER A 189 -10.87 5.46 -15.03
CA SER A 189 -12.03 6.32 -14.81
C SER A 189 -12.86 6.60 -16.07
N THR A 190 -12.28 6.44 -17.24
CA THR A 190 -12.96 6.70 -18.53
C THR A 190 -13.43 5.37 -19.08
N ASN A 191 -14.66 4.97 -18.74
CA ASN A 191 -15.30 3.83 -19.39
C ASN A 191 -15.38 4.12 -20.90
N GLY A 192 -14.48 3.51 -21.68
CA GLY A 192 -14.35 3.65 -23.13
C GLY A 192 -15.46 2.97 -23.90
N HIS A 193 -16.71 3.19 -23.49
CA HIS A 193 -17.89 2.67 -24.17
C HIS A 193 -18.54 3.78 -24.98
N LEU A 194 -18.98 3.42 -26.19
CA LEU A 194 -19.85 4.26 -27.00
C LEU A 194 -21.26 4.25 -26.38
N ASP A 195 -21.37 4.72 -25.14
CA ASP A 195 -22.59 4.64 -24.30
C ASP A 195 -23.75 5.42 -24.92
N ASP A 196 -23.45 6.43 -25.73
CA ASP A 196 -24.43 7.24 -26.46
C ASP A 196 -25.03 6.51 -27.68
N LEU A 197 -24.55 5.32 -28.03
CA LEU A 197 -24.99 4.54 -29.18
C LEU A 197 -25.72 3.26 -28.76
N SER A 198 -26.79 2.91 -29.48
CA SER A 198 -27.41 1.59 -29.36
C SER A 198 -26.43 0.46 -29.73
N GLU A 199 -26.59 -0.72 -29.13
CA GLU A 199 -25.73 -1.89 -29.38
C GLU A 199 -25.61 -2.26 -30.87
N THR A 200 -26.68 -2.05 -31.66
CA THR A 200 -26.66 -2.25 -33.11
C THR A 200 -25.74 -1.28 -33.84
N LEU A 201 -25.82 0.02 -33.55
CA LEU A 201 -24.96 1.01 -34.21
C LEU A 201 -23.52 0.91 -33.70
N LYS A 202 -23.35 0.68 -32.40
CA LYS A 202 -22.05 0.46 -31.75
C LYS A 202 -21.27 -0.68 -32.39
N SER A 203 -21.89 -1.85 -32.60
CA SER A 203 -21.21 -3.00 -33.24
C SER A 203 -20.80 -2.71 -34.69
N ILE A 204 -21.62 -1.98 -35.45
CA ILE A 204 -21.29 -1.58 -36.82
C ILE A 204 -20.08 -0.63 -36.84
N ILE A 205 -20.08 0.40 -35.99
CA ILE A 205 -18.99 1.37 -35.91
C ILE A 205 -17.69 0.71 -35.44
N ILE A 206 -17.75 -0.19 -34.45
CA ILE A 206 -16.59 -0.98 -34.01
C ILE A 206 -16.03 -1.82 -35.17
N ASN A 207 -16.90 -2.51 -35.93
CA ASN A 207 -16.46 -3.30 -37.08
C ASN A 207 -15.85 -2.44 -38.20
N ILE A 208 -16.41 -1.26 -38.48
CA ILE A 208 -15.86 -0.31 -39.45
C ILE A 208 -14.46 0.14 -39.00
N PHE A 209 -14.31 0.47 -37.72
CA PHE A 209 -13.02 0.85 -37.16
C PHE A 209 -12.00 -0.29 -37.21
N HIS A 210 -12.39 -1.53 -36.90
CA HIS A 210 -11.49 -2.69 -37.04
C HIS A 210 -11.02 -2.90 -38.49
N ARG A 211 -11.92 -2.75 -39.47
CA ARG A 211 -11.53 -2.79 -40.89
C ARG A 211 -10.57 -1.66 -41.24
N TYR A 212 -10.82 -0.46 -40.75
CA TYR A 212 -9.95 0.70 -40.94
C TYR A 212 -8.55 0.47 -40.35
N GLN A 213 -8.46 -0.07 -39.13
CA GLN A 213 -7.21 -0.44 -38.47
C GLN A 213 -6.41 -1.49 -39.25
N ALA A 214 -7.08 -2.44 -39.91
CA ALA A 214 -6.42 -3.51 -40.65
C ALA A 214 -5.70 -3.00 -41.92
N VAL A 215 -6.17 -1.89 -42.49
CA VAL A 215 -5.64 -1.34 -43.75
C VAL A 215 -4.85 -0.04 -43.58
N THR A 216 -4.91 0.57 -42.39
CA THR A 216 -4.25 1.86 -42.12
C THR A 216 -3.16 1.67 -41.05
N PRO A 217 -1.92 2.10 -41.30
CA PRO A 217 -0.89 2.13 -40.26
C PRO A 217 -1.24 3.12 -39.14
N LEU A 218 -0.94 2.77 -37.88
CA LEU A 218 -1.18 3.60 -36.69
C LEU A 218 -0.67 5.04 -36.83
N GLY A 219 0.53 5.24 -37.38
CA GLY A 219 1.12 6.58 -37.57
C GLY A 219 0.40 7.46 -38.60
N SER A 220 -0.52 6.88 -39.39
CA SER A 220 -1.32 7.57 -40.40
C SER A 220 -2.77 7.79 -39.96
N PHE A 221 -3.12 7.42 -38.72
CA PHE A 221 -4.47 7.61 -38.19
C PHE A 221 -4.77 9.10 -38.14
N ASN A 222 -5.80 9.50 -38.88
CA ASN A 222 -6.31 10.85 -38.80
C ASN A 222 -7.83 10.83 -38.89
N LYS A 223 -8.45 11.83 -38.24
CA LYS A 223 -9.90 11.93 -38.16
C LYS A 223 -10.55 12.07 -39.55
N GLU A 224 -9.90 12.78 -40.48
CA GLU A 224 -10.43 13.03 -41.82
C GLU A 224 -10.46 11.77 -42.70
N SER A 225 -9.42 10.93 -42.64
CA SER A 225 -9.37 9.67 -43.37
C SER A 225 -10.34 8.66 -42.80
N TYR A 226 -10.50 8.62 -41.46
CA TYR A 226 -11.52 7.80 -40.83
C TYR A 226 -12.94 8.27 -41.18
N LYS A 227 -13.18 9.60 -41.21
CA LYS A 227 -14.45 10.16 -41.66
C LYS A 227 -14.76 9.79 -43.12
N ALA A 228 -13.78 9.88 -44.00
CA ALA A 228 -13.91 9.44 -45.40
C ALA A 228 -14.23 7.94 -45.48
N TRP A 229 -13.56 7.12 -44.66
CA TRP A 229 -13.81 5.67 -44.57
C TRP A 229 -15.23 5.34 -44.08
N ILE A 230 -15.71 6.02 -43.04
CA ILE A 230 -17.10 5.87 -42.59
C ILE A 230 -18.06 6.25 -43.73
N LYS A 231 -17.79 7.31 -44.49
CA LYS A 231 -18.65 7.73 -45.58
C LYS A 231 -18.79 6.67 -46.68
N GLU A 232 -17.72 5.94 -46.97
CA GLU A 232 -17.72 4.83 -47.95
C GLU A 232 -18.49 3.61 -47.43
N GLU A 233 -18.33 3.27 -46.15
CA GLU A 233 -18.95 2.10 -45.51
C GLU A 233 -20.42 2.31 -45.10
N LEU A 234 -20.74 3.54 -44.68
CA LEU A 234 -22.06 4.06 -44.25
C LEU A 234 -22.53 5.22 -45.15
N PRO A 235 -22.82 4.95 -46.43
CA PRO A 235 -23.41 5.94 -47.33
C PRO A 235 -24.84 6.33 -46.91
N PRO A 236 -25.33 7.51 -47.34
CA PRO A 236 -26.62 8.07 -46.90
C PRO A 236 -27.82 7.18 -47.25
N ASN A 237 -27.71 6.31 -48.26
CA ASN A 237 -28.75 5.35 -48.64
C ASN A 237 -28.96 4.22 -47.62
N LYS A 238 -28.03 3.99 -46.69
CA LYS A 238 -28.14 2.99 -45.60
C LYS A 238 -28.73 3.55 -44.30
N LEU A 239 -28.96 4.87 -44.22
CA LEU A 239 -29.43 5.55 -43.02
C LEU A 239 -30.86 6.08 -43.20
N SER A 240 -31.65 6.08 -42.14
CA SER A 240 -32.92 6.83 -42.07
C SER A 240 -32.94 7.72 -40.82
N PHE A 241 -33.37 8.97 -40.99
CA PHE A 241 -33.51 9.92 -39.87
C PHE A 241 -34.94 9.94 -39.32
N SER A 242 -35.91 9.35 -40.03
CA SER A 242 -37.26 9.11 -39.52
C SER A 242 -37.38 7.92 -38.57
N SER A 243 -38.40 7.99 -37.71
CA SER A 243 -38.82 6.93 -36.77
C SER A 243 -39.52 5.76 -37.46
N HIS A 244 -39.91 5.92 -38.73
CA HIS A 244 -40.52 4.88 -39.55
C HIS A 244 -39.47 3.87 -39.98
N MET A 245 -39.72 2.58 -39.70
CA MET A 245 -38.83 1.52 -40.14
C MET A 245 -38.95 1.32 -41.64
N ILE A 246 -37.88 1.69 -42.36
CA ILE A 246 -37.68 1.36 -43.76
C ILE A 246 -36.80 0.11 -43.77
N ALA A 247 -37.27 -0.97 -44.37
CA ALA A 247 -36.48 -2.19 -44.53
C ALA A 247 -35.13 -1.85 -45.20
N ASP A 248 -34.03 -2.45 -44.71
CA ASP A 248 -32.64 -2.21 -45.12
C ASP A 248 -31.95 -0.90 -44.68
N ARG A 249 -32.58 -0.04 -43.86
CA ARG A 249 -31.94 1.19 -43.34
C ARG A 249 -31.82 1.22 -41.82
N ILE A 250 -30.71 1.77 -41.32
CA ILE A 250 -30.48 1.99 -39.89
C ILE A 250 -31.24 3.25 -39.45
N CYS A 251 -32.25 3.07 -38.60
CA CYS A 251 -33.02 4.19 -38.04
C CYS A 251 -32.25 4.89 -36.92
N LEU A 252 -31.68 6.06 -37.21
CA LEU A 252 -30.87 6.82 -36.26
C LEU A 252 -31.68 7.34 -35.07
N ALA A 253 -32.97 7.62 -35.26
CA ALA A 253 -33.90 8.01 -34.20
C ALA A 253 -34.09 6.94 -33.10
N LYS A 254 -33.76 5.68 -33.39
CA LYS A 254 -33.76 4.58 -32.42
C LYS A 254 -32.36 4.20 -31.93
N CYS A 255 -31.32 4.75 -32.54
CA CYS A 255 -29.92 4.37 -32.28
C CYS A 255 -29.14 5.42 -31.48
N LEU A 256 -29.64 6.65 -31.40
CA LEU A 256 -29.11 7.73 -30.58
C LEU A 256 -30.08 8.00 -29.42
N SER A 257 -29.56 8.50 -28.30
CA SER A 257 -30.42 8.98 -27.21
C SER A 257 -31.32 10.12 -27.69
N SER A 258 -32.54 10.19 -27.15
CA SER A 258 -33.54 11.20 -27.53
C SER A 258 -32.99 12.62 -27.42
N GLU A 259 -32.16 12.88 -26.41
CA GLU A 259 -31.51 14.16 -26.12
C GLU A 259 -30.49 14.54 -27.20
N ARG A 260 -29.56 13.64 -27.55
CA ARG A 260 -28.55 13.87 -28.60
C ARG A 260 -29.18 14.02 -29.98
N PHE A 261 -30.27 13.30 -30.25
CA PHE A 261 -30.98 13.40 -31.52
C PHE A 261 -31.57 14.80 -31.73
N THR A 262 -32.15 15.39 -30.68
CA THR A 262 -32.64 16.79 -30.70
C THR A 262 -31.52 17.82 -30.77
N GLU A 263 -30.41 17.63 -30.03
CA GLU A 263 -29.28 18.56 -30.05
C GLU A 263 -28.61 18.66 -31.42
N LEU A 264 -28.51 17.55 -32.15
CA LEU A 264 -27.91 17.51 -33.48
C LEU A 264 -28.86 18.00 -34.60
N GLY A 265 -30.14 18.25 -34.29
CA GLY A 265 -31.12 18.78 -35.26
C GLY A 265 -31.34 17.86 -36.47
N LEU A 266 -31.29 16.54 -36.26
CA LEU A 266 -31.36 15.54 -37.32
C LEU A 266 -32.81 15.38 -37.81
N SER A 267 -33.04 15.55 -39.10
CA SER A 267 -34.32 15.26 -39.76
C SER A 267 -34.11 14.80 -41.21
N ASP A 268 -35.08 14.04 -41.75
CA ASP A 268 -35.07 13.65 -43.17
C ASP A 268 -35.25 14.87 -44.11
N GLU A 269 -35.76 16.00 -43.59
CA GLU A 269 -35.98 17.25 -44.35
C GLU A 269 -34.74 18.14 -44.42
N ASN A 270 -33.79 17.96 -43.49
CA ASN A 270 -32.56 18.74 -43.46
C ASN A 270 -31.48 18.08 -44.33
N SER A 271 -31.13 18.75 -45.43
CA SER A 271 -30.12 18.27 -46.40
C SER A 271 -28.72 18.10 -45.80
N LYS A 272 -28.45 18.68 -44.62
CA LYS A 272 -27.16 18.59 -43.91
C LYS A 272 -27.16 17.56 -42.78
N SER A 273 -28.28 16.89 -42.48
CA SER A 273 -28.38 15.92 -41.38
C SER A 273 -27.33 14.81 -41.46
N TYR A 274 -27.05 14.32 -42.67
CA TYR A 274 -26.03 13.30 -42.88
C TYR A 274 -24.63 13.80 -42.56
N ASP A 275 -24.26 15.00 -43.02
CA ASP A 275 -22.93 15.56 -42.77
C ASP A 275 -22.71 15.86 -41.28
N ILE A 276 -23.75 16.34 -40.60
CA ILE A 276 -23.72 16.59 -39.14
C ILE A 276 -23.56 15.28 -38.38
N PHE A 277 -24.33 14.25 -38.73
CA PHE A 277 -24.23 12.93 -38.12
C PHE A 277 -22.86 12.29 -38.37
N LEU A 278 -22.37 12.36 -39.60
CA LEU A 278 -21.07 11.82 -39.99
C LEU A 278 -19.94 12.50 -39.22
N GLU A 279 -19.98 13.82 -39.06
CA GLU A 279 -19.02 14.58 -38.26
C GLU A 279 -19.06 14.16 -36.78
N TYR A 280 -20.26 14.04 -36.21
CA TYR A 280 -20.46 13.62 -34.82
C TYR A 280 -19.89 12.20 -34.58
N ILE A 281 -20.35 11.22 -35.36
CA ILE A 281 -19.92 9.82 -35.20
C ILE A 281 -18.44 9.67 -35.48
N ALA A 282 -17.90 10.32 -36.52
CA ALA A 282 -16.47 10.25 -36.80
C ALA A 282 -15.66 10.82 -35.63
N THR A 283 -16.05 11.98 -35.08
CA THR A 283 -15.34 12.58 -33.93
C THR A 283 -15.44 11.70 -32.69
N TYR A 284 -16.65 11.34 -32.31
CA TYR A 284 -16.92 10.61 -31.07
C TYR A 284 -16.28 9.22 -31.09
N SER A 285 -16.53 8.46 -32.17
CA SER A 285 -15.98 7.10 -32.26
C SER A 285 -14.48 7.07 -32.51
N PHE A 286 -13.91 8.02 -33.27
CA PHE A 286 -12.47 8.06 -33.47
C PHE A 286 -11.72 8.27 -32.17
N ASN A 287 -12.14 9.24 -31.35
CA ASN A 287 -11.50 9.52 -30.08
C ASN A 287 -11.57 8.30 -29.15
N VAL A 288 -12.79 7.81 -28.90
CA VAL A 288 -13.01 6.67 -27.98
C VAL A 288 -12.27 5.41 -28.45
N LEU A 289 -12.35 5.07 -29.74
CA LEU A 289 -11.78 3.81 -30.24
C LEU A 289 -10.26 3.89 -30.46
N THR A 290 -9.72 5.06 -30.82
CA THR A 290 -8.27 5.26 -30.94
C THR A 290 -7.61 5.25 -29.58
N ASP A 291 -8.21 5.90 -28.59
CA ASP A 291 -7.73 5.83 -27.20
C ASP A 291 -7.71 4.38 -26.72
N ASN A 292 -8.83 3.65 -26.89
CA ASN A 292 -8.91 2.22 -26.54
C ASN A 292 -7.83 1.36 -27.26
N LEU A 293 -7.54 1.64 -28.53
CA LEU A 293 -6.49 0.94 -29.27
C LEU A 293 -5.11 1.18 -28.66
N ILE A 294 -4.74 2.45 -28.46
CA ILE A 294 -3.45 2.85 -27.88
C ILE A 294 -3.29 2.21 -26.49
N LEU A 295 -4.37 2.20 -25.71
CA LEU A 295 -4.41 1.59 -24.39
C LEU A 295 -4.19 0.07 -24.42
N ASN A 296 -4.82 -0.64 -25.35
CA ASN A 296 -4.61 -2.08 -25.50
C ASN A 296 -3.16 -2.41 -25.90
N ILE A 297 -2.55 -1.58 -26.75
CA ILE A 297 -1.12 -1.70 -27.10
C ILE A 297 -0.23 -1.48 -25.87
N GLN A 298 -0.54 -0.47 -25.05
CA GLN A 298 0.20 -0.22 -23.81
C GLN A 298 0.05 -1.37 -22.80
N LYS A 299 -1.14 -1.96 -22.67
CA LYS A 299 -1.36 -3.16 -21.84
C LYS A 299 -0.51 -4.34 -22.28
N ASP A 300 -0.51 -4.63 -23.57
CA ASP A 300 0.31 -5.72 -24.14
C ASP A 300 1.80 -5.47 -23.93
N THR A 301 2.24 -4.23 -24.16
CA THR A 301 3.63 -3.82 -23.93
C THR A 301 4.02 -3.98 -22.46
N LEU A 302 3.17 -3.52 -21.53
CA LEU A 302 3.42 -3.65 -20.09
C LEU A 302 3.46 -5.13 -19.68
N GLY A 303 2.54 -5.95 -20.18
CA GLY A 303 2.51 -7.39 -19.93
C GLY A 303 3.80 -8.06 -20.39
N LYS A 304 4.28 -7.74 -21.59
CA LYS A 304 5.57 -8.22 -22.11
C LYS A 304 6.75 -7.78 -21.25
N SER A 305 6.77 -6.52 -20.82
CA SER A 305 7.82 -6.02 -19.93
C SER A 305 7.85 -6.76 -18.59
N PHE A 306 6.69 -7.07 -18.01
CA PHE A 306 6.61 -7.87 -16.78
C PHE A 306 7.11 -9.30 -16.97
N VAL A 307 6.75 -9.95 -18.08
CA VAL A 307 7.25 -11.30 -18.41
C VAL A 307 8.76 -11.28 -18.57
N GLN A 308 9.31 -10.33 -19.34
CA GLN A 308 10.76 -10.17 -19.53
C GLN A 308 11.49 -9.92 -18.21
N LEU A 309 10.92 -9.08 -17.33
CA LEU A 309 11.49 -8.81 -16.01
C LEU A 309 11.52 -10.07 -15.15
N PHE A 310 10.47 -10.88 -15.19
CA PHE A 310 10.41 -12.14 -14.45
C PHE A 310 11.34 -13.21 -15.02
N GLU A 311 11.46 -13.30 -16.34
CA GLU A 311 12.46 -14.17 -17.00
C GLU A 311 13.88 -13.78 -16.61
N LYS A 312 14.18 -12.47 -16.55
CA LYS A 312 15.47 -11.95 -16.07
C LYS A 312 15.74 -12.38 -14.64
N PHE A 313 14.78 -12.23 -13.74
CA PHE A 313 14.90 -12.70 -12.35
C PHE A 313 15.24 -14.19 -12.25
N LEU A 314 14.58 -15.04 -13.05
CA LEU A 314 14.81 -16.49 -13.03
C LEU A 314 16.16 -16.91 -13.64
N SER A 315 16.83 -16.01 -14.36
CA SER A 315 18.10 -16.27 -15.03
C SER A 315 19.35 -15.83 -14.24
N GLU A 316 19.17 -15.03 -13.19
CA GLU A 316 20.21 -14.56 -12.27
C GLU A 316 20.32 -15.44 -11.02
#